data_AF-W2TG30-F1
#
_entry.id   AF-W2TG30-F1
#
_cell.length_a   1.000
_cell.length_b   1.000
_cell.length_c   1.000
_cell.angle_alpha   90.00
_cell.angle_beta   90.00
_cell.angle_gamma   90.00
#
_symmetry.space_group_name_H-M   'P 1'
#
loop_
_entity.id
_entity.type
_entity.pdbx_description
1 polymer ?
#
loop_
_entity_poly.entity_id
_entity_poly.type
_entity_poly.pdbx_seq_one_letter_code
_entity_poly.pdbx_strand_id
1 'polypeptide(L)'
;MYFNSSHVSLASPDEYRLLSDLRHNYDPYERPVANASEPLVVSVKIYLQQILDVDEKNQVITLVAWVEYQWTDYKLKWEPSEYGGIKDIRVPGNANAIWKPDVLLYNSADENFDSTYPVNYVVSHTGHVLQVPPGILKLSCKIDITYFPFDDQMCHLKFGSWTYSGNFIDLRINGPEGMNISEQGMDISYYVENGEWNLLAVPARNETNVFDDQPYPSLYFYLVIQRRTLYYGLNLIIPSLLISLMTVLGFTLPPDAGEKITLALFFENGFILLEITILLSVCFFLSMVADMTPPTSEAVPLIGAFFSCCMLVVSASVVFTVLVLNLHNRKPETHEMSPFLRECLLIWLPWILMMRRPGTTVFNRREIKAKKAEDMVKKTEMRNGRSLEGVMTATDSLSLIRSIRASKNDQQQSFEMDLVPTGHTTNNFNVVQDEQAANDWKFAAMVVDRLCLFIFTIFIVVSTCGIMFSSPHLIA
;
A
#
# COMPACT_ATOMS: atom_id res chain seq x y z
N MET A 1 73.71 38.01 22.04
CA MET A 1 73.57 36.86 22.94
C MET A 1 72.35 37.10 23.83
N TYR A 2 71.16 36.71 23.38
CA TYR A 2 69.95 36.68 24.20
C TYR A 2 69.11 35.51 23.72
N PHE A 3 69.44 34.32 24.23
CA PHE A 3 68.57 33.15 24.13
C PHE A 3 67.38 33.43 25.04
N ASN A 4 66.22 33.65 24.43
CA ASN A 4 64.96 33.83 25.12
C ASN A 4 64.62 32.52 25.83
N SER A 5 64.21 32.64 27.10
CA SER A 5 63.89 31.54 28.01
C SER A 5 63.04 30.48 27.33
N SER A 6 63.57 29.27 27.24
CA SER A 6 62.77 28.07 27.01
C SER A 6 61.78 27.95 28.16
N HIS A 7 60.50 28.18 27.89
CA HIS A 7 59.42 27.72 28.76
C HIS A 7 59.54 26.19 28.84
N VAL A 8 60.19 25.72 29.90
CA VAL A 8 60.16 24.31 30.27
C VAL A 8 58.73 24.05 30.70
N SER A 9 57.95 23.40 29.85
CA SER A 9 56.64 22.87 30.22
C SER A 9 56.88 21.80 31.29
N LEU A 10 56.81 22.16 32.57
CA LEU A 10 56.76 21.17 33.65
C LEU A 10 55.46 20.38 33.50
N ALA A 11 55.56 19.04 33.50
CA ALA A 11 54.39 18.18 33.67
C ALA A 11 53.66 18.61 34.96
N SER A 12 52.32 18.70 34.93
CA SER A 12 51.52 19.19 36.07
C SER A 12 51.69 18.27 37.30
N PRO A 13 52.51 18.66 38.30
CA PRO A 13 52.69 17.83 39.49
C PRO A 13 51.44 17.90 40.40
N ASP A 14 50.70 19.02 40.32
CA ASP A 14 49.50 19.26 41.11
C ASP A 14 48.34 18.36 40.68
N GLU A 15 48.18 18.09 39.38
CA GLU A 15 47.16 17.16 38.88
C GLU A 15 47.46 15.71 39.27
N TYR A 16 48.73 15.30 39.21
CA TYR A 16 49.15 13.97 39.70
C TYR A 16 48.88 13.80 41.19
N ARG A 17 49.21 14.82 42.00
CA ARG A 17 48.93 14.82 43.45
C ARG A 17 47.43 14.74 43.72
N LEU A 18 46.63 15.58 43.07
CA LEU A 18 45.17 15.57 43.20
C LEU A 18 44.57 14.21 42.89
N LEU A 19 44.94 13.60 41.76
CA LEU A 19 44.44 12.28 41.38
C LEU A 19 44.88 11.18 42.37
N SER A 20 46.07 11.29 42.96
CA SER A 20 46.53 10.38 44.00
C SER A 20 45.71 10.52 45.29
N ASP A 21 45.45 11.75 45.71
CA ASP A 21 44.71 12.06 46.94
C ASP A 21 43.25 11.61 46.83
N LEU A 22 42.59 11.90 45.70
CA LEU A 22 41.22 11.47 45.44
C LEU A 22 41.06 9.94 45.41
N ARG A 23 42.12 9.19 45.04
CA ARG A 23 42.08 7.72 44.96
C ARG A 23 42.37 7.02 46.28
N HIS A 24 43.03 7.67 47.23
CA HIS A 24 43.57 7.00 48.42
C HIS A 24 42.50 6.34 49.33
N ASN A 25 41.25 6.83 49.29
CA ASN A 25 40.12 6.30 50.09
C ASN A 25 38.80 6.24 49.30
N TYR A 26 38.89 5.98 47.99
CA TYR A 26 37.73 5.90 47.12
C TYR A 26 37.45 4.46 46.71
N ASP A 27 36.25 3.96 47.02
CA ASP A 27 35.75 2.67 46.55
C ASP A 27 34.71 2.91 45.44
N PRO A 28 34.98 2.50 44.18
CA PRO A 28 34.04 2.64 43.07
C PRO A 28 32.73 1.87 43.21
N TYR A 29 32.64 0.89 44.10
CA TYR A 29 31.40 0.12 44.31
C TYR A 29 30.47 0.79 45.34
N GLU A 30 30.98 1.73 46.12
CA GLU A 30 30.21 2.45 47.13
C GLU A 30 29.40 3.58 46.50
N ARG A 31 28.08 3.59 46.72
CA ARG A 31 27.23 4.69 46.28
C ARG A 31 27.68 6.00 46.95
N PRO A 32 27.96 7.07 46.18
CA PRO A 32 28.61 8.26 46.71
C PRO A 32 27.63 9.23 47.39
N VAL A 33 27.07 8.82 48.54
CA VAL A 33 26.20 9.66 49.37
C VAL A 33 26.80 9.85 50.77
N ALA A 34 26.71 11.07 51.30
CA ALA A 34 27.16 11.36 52.67
C ALA A 34 26.21 10.73 53.72
N ASN A 35 24.93 10.64 53.39
CA ASN A 35 23.90 10.01 54.21
C ASN A 35 23.29 8.82 53.46
N ALA A 36 23.41 7.62 54.02
CA ALA A 36 22.91 6.40 53.38
C ALA A 36 21.38 6.39 53.20
N SER A 37 20.63 7.15 54.01
CA SER A 37 19.17 7.25 53.91
C SER A 37 18.67 8.15 52.77
N GLU A 38 19.53 8.99 52.19
CA GLU A 38 19.15 9.89 51.10
C GLU A 38 19.38 9.24 49.74
N PRO A 39 18.47 9.42 48.77
CA PRO A 39 18.69 8.95 47.41
C PRO A 39 19.72 9.83 46.69
N LEU A 40 20.53 9.21 45.82
CA LEU A 40 21.41 9.93 44.92
C LEU A 40 20.59 10.41 43.72
N VAL A 41 20.57 11.72 43.49
CA VAL A 41 19.92 12.29 42.30
C VAL A 41 20.83 12.09 41.09
N VAL A 42 20.32 11.38 40.08
CA VAL A 42 21.00 11.17 38.80
C VAL A 42 20.14 11.80 37.72
N SER A 43 20.67 12.85 37.10
CA SER A 43 20.00 13.53 35.99
C SER A 43 20.45 12.91 34.67
N VAL A 44 19.48 12.59 33.82
CA VAL A 44 19.70 12.00 32.49
C VAL A 44 19.16 12.94 31.43
N LYS A 45 19.92 13.13 30.35
CA LYS A 45 19.51 13.88 29.17
C LYS A 45 19.98 13.16 27.91
N ILE A 46 19.19 13.21 26.85
CA ILE A 46 19.52 12.57 25.58
C ILE A 46 19.68 13.65 24.52
N TYR A 47 20.79 13.61 23.79
CA TYR A 47 21.01 14.39 22.58
C TYR A 47 20.80 13.48 21.38
N LEU A 48 19.72 13.70 20.65
CA LEU A 48 19.43 12.96 19.43
C LEU A 48 20.29 13.49 18.29
N GLN A 49 21.15 12.64 17.73
CA GLN A 49 22.02 13.01 16.61
C GLN A 49 21.38 12.62 15.28
N GLN A 50 20.95 11.36 15.14
CA GLN A 50 20.41 10.86 13.89
C GLN A 50 19.53 9.63 14.11
N ILE A 51 18.49 9.49 13.29
CA ILE A 51 17.79 8.23 13.08
C ILE A 51 18.56 7.48 11.98
N LEU A 52 19.20 6.36 12.32
CA LEU A 52 19.98 5.58 11.34
C LEU A 52 19.06 4.72 10.49
N ASP A 53 18.20 3.97 11.16
CA ASP A 53 17.37 2.95 10.51
C ASP A 53 16.12 2.65 11.33
N VAL A 54 15.04 2.36 10.63
CA VAL A 54 13.77 1.91 11.21
C VAL A 54 13.44 0.61 10.51
N ASP A 55 13.71 -0.51 11.18
CA ASP A 55 13.41 -1.84 10.68
C ASP A 55 11.99 -2.21 11.09
N GLU A 56 11.03 -1.95 10.20
CA GLU A 56 9.63 -2.26 10.48
C GLU A 56 9.41 -3.76 10.61
N LYS A 57 10.18 -4.57 9.87
CA LYS A 57 10.03 -6.02 9.82
C LYS A 57 10.39 -6.68 11.15
N ASN A 58 11.51 -6.27 11.72
CA ASN A 58 11.98 -6.76 13.01
C ASN A 58 11.47 -5.94 14.20
N GLN A 59 10.72 -4.85 13.95
CA GLN A 59 10.18 -3.95 14.98
C GLN A 59 11.29 -3.30 15.84
N VAL A 60 12.34 -2.83 15.17
CA VAL A 60 13.53 -2.24 15.81
C VAL A 60 13.83 -0.87 15.20
N ILE A 61 14.13 0.11 16.05
CA ILE A 61 14.66 1.41 15.62
C ILE A 61 16.09 1.56 16.10
N THR A 62 16.96 2.04 15.21
CA THR A 62 18.36 2.31 15.49
C THR A 62 18.63 3.82 15.46
N LEU A 63 19.11 4.36 16.58
CA LEU A 63 19.40 5.78 16.77
C LEU A 63 20.88 5.98 17.08
N VAL A 64 21.47 7.08 16.60
CA VAL A 64 22.69 7.63 17.20
C VAL A 64 22.27 8.71 18.18
N ALA A 65 22.67 8.54 19.43
CA ALA A 65 22.40 9.52 20.46
C ALA A 65 23.59 9.63 21.43
N TRP A 66 23.70 10.77 22.09
CA TRP A 66 24.58 10.92 23.25
C TRP A 66 23.70 10.91 24.50
N VAL A 67 24.04 10.06 25.45
CA VAL A 67 23.34 10.00 26.73
C VAL A 67 24.20 10.72 27.75
N GLU A 68 23.67 11.80 28.30
CA GLU A 68 24.31 12.59 29.34
C GLU A 68 23.82 12.11 30.70
N TYR A 69 24.77 11.79 31.56
CA TYR A 69 24.57 11.46 32.97
C TYR A 69 25.22 12.54 33.83
N GLN A 70 24.48 13.04 34.81
CA GLN A 70 24.99 13.98 35.80
C GLN A 70 24.62 13.51 37.21
N TRP A 71 25.60 13.51 38.11
CA TRP A 71 25.38 13.28 39.53
C TRP A 71 26.43 14.04 40.34
N THR A 72 26.30 14.01 41.66
CA THR A 72 27.26 14.67 42.56
C THR A 72 27.84 13.63 43.50
N ASP A 73 29.17 13.55 43.54
CA ASP A 73 29.92 12.69 44.44
C ASP A 73 30.56 13.54 45.55
N TYR A 74 30.28 13.20 46.80
CA TYR A 74 30.78 13.97 47.94
C TYR A 74 32.28 13.72 48.23
N LYS A 75 32.84 12.58 47.81
CA LYS A 75 34.26 12.24 48.02
C LYS A 75 35.17 12.88 46.97
N LEU A 76 34.62 13.26 45.81
CA LEU A 76 35.36 13.87 44.71
C LEU A 76 35.36 15.41 44.78
N LYS A 77 35.53 15.97 45.98
CA LYS A 77 35.57 17.43 46.21
C LYS A 77 36.97 17.86 46.60
N TRP A 78 37.44 18.98 46.07
CA TRP A 78 38.72 19.58 46.44
C TRP A 78 38.64 21.10 46.33
N GLU A 79 39.57 21.78 47.00
CA GLU A 79 39.71 23.22 46.89
C GLU A 79 40.72 23.56 45.79
N PRO A 80 40.33 24.30 44.72
CA PRO A 80 41.24 24.61 43.62
C PRO A 80 42.50 25.36 44.07
N SER A 81 42.45 26.15 45.14
CA SER A 81 43.63 26.88 45.65
C SER A 81 44.76 25.97 46.12
N GLU A 82 44.47 24.73 46.53
CA GLU A 82 45.48 23.78 47.02
C GLU A 82 46.18 23.04 45.88
N TYR A 83 45.56 22.95 44.69
CA TYR A 83 46.04 22.15 43.56
C TYR A 83 46.26 23.00 42.31
N GLY A 84 46.91 24.16 42.47
CA GLY A 84 47.34 24.98 41.32
C GLY A 84 46.19 25.62 40.53
N GLY A 85 45.00 25.76 41.11
CA GLY A 85 43.82 26.34 40.48
C GLY A 85 43.01 25.38 39.60
N ILE A 86 43.27 24.06 39.69
CA ILE A 86 42.55 23.04 38.91
C ILE A 86 41.06 23.00 39.33
N LYS A 87 40.17 23.26 38.38
CA LYS A 87 38.71 23.22 38.60
C LYS A 87 38.06 21.94 38.11
N ASP A 88 38.55 21.36 37.01
CA ASP A 88 37.98 20.16 36.42
C ASP A 88 39.08 19.19 36.01
N ILE A 89 38.85 17.90 36.28
CA ILE A 89 39.74 16.80 35.92
C ILE A 89 39.01 15.78 35.03
N ARG A 90 39.78 15.02 34.26
CA ARG A 90 39.24 13.96 33.39
C ARG A 90 39.67 12.62 33.95
N VAL A 91 38.71 11.84 34.41
CA VAL A 91 38.96 10.52 34.99
C VAL A 91 38.63 9.47 33.93
N PRO A 92 39.51 8.46 33.70
CA PRO A 92 39.24 7.41 32.72
C PRO A 92 37.90 6.71 32.96
N GLY A 93 37.16 6.41 31.89
CA GLY A 93 35.84 5.77 31.90
C GLY A 93 35.80 4.32 32.41
N ASN A 94 36.89 3.81 32.99
CA ASN A 94 37.02 2.40 33.36
C ASN A 94 36.21 2.08 34.62
N ALA A 95 35.69 0.85 34.74
CA ALA A 95 34.83 0.42 35.84
C ALA A 95 35.45 0.56 37.25
N ASN A 96 36.78 0.68 37.36
CA ASN A 96 37.49 0.78 38.64
C ASN A 96 37.93 2.22 38.98
N ALA A 97 37.51 3.22 38.21
CA ALA A 97 37.98 4.59 38.39
C ALA A 97 37.09 5.40 39.33
N ILE A 98 35.79 5.46 39.05
CA ILE A 98 34.77 6.09 39.90
C ILE A 98 33.46 5.29 39.85
N TRP A 99 32.57 5.53 40.81
CA TRP A 99 31.23 4.95 40.82
C TRP A 99 30.43 5.38 39.59
N LYS A 100 29.79 4.43 38.90
CA LYS A 100 28.90 4.65 37.74
C LYS A 100 27.49 4.17 38.08
N PRO A 101 26.44 4.96 37.85
CA PRO A 101 25.06 4.49 38.03
C PRO A 101 24.71 3.41 37.00
N ASP A 102 23.91 2.42 37.40
CA ASP A 102 23.47 1.29 36.57
C ASP A 102 22.21 1.61 35.75
N VAL A 103 22.19 2.79 35.13
CA VAL A 103 21.08 3.24 34.29
C VAL A 103 21.22 2.59 32.91
N LEU A 104 20.23 1.77 32.56
CA LEU A 104 20.22 0.99 31.32
C LEU A 104 18.92 1.22 30.53
N LEU A 105 18.98 0.95 29.22
CA LEU A 105 17.82 0.98 28.32
C LEU A 105 17.08 -0.36 28.41
N TYR A 106 15.92 -0.39 29.07
CA TYR A 106 15.17 -1.63 29.31
C TYR A 106 14.62 -2.28 28.04
N ASN A 107 14.21 -1.48 27.05
CA ASN A 107 13.69 -1.97 25.78
C ASN A 107 14.76 -2.02 24.68
N SER A 108 16.02 -2.30 25.06
CA SER A 108 17.11 -2.52 24.11
C SER A 108 16.86 -3.79 23.29
N ALA A 109 17.11 -3.71 21.98
CA ALA A 109 17.06 -4.82 21.04
C ALA A 109 18.46 -5.22 20.53
N ASP A 110 19.52 -4.62 21.08
CA ASP A 110 20.90 -4.93 20.71
C ASP A 110 21.44 -6.15 21.47
N GLU A 111 22.44 -6.84 20.90
CA GLU A 111 23.12 -7.95 21.57
C GLU A 111 23.91 -7.48 22.80
N ASN A 112 24.49 -6.29 22.70
CA ASN A 112 25.14 -5.61 23.82
C ASN A 112 24.11 -4.70 24.50
N PHE A 113 23.70 -5.04 25.73
CA PHE A 113 22.68 -4.26 26.44
C PHE A 113 23.15 -2.83 26.78
N ASP A 114 24.46 -2.62 26.98
CA ASP A 114 25.10 -1.30 27.03
C ASP A 114 25.82 -1.03 25.70
N SER A 115 25.11 -0.44 24.74
CA SER A 115 25.63 -0.09 23.40
C SER A 115 26.42 1.23 23.38
N THR A 116 26.79 1.78 24.54
CA THR A 116 27.48 3.07 24.63
C THR A 116 29.01 2.93 24.62
N TYR A 117 29.70 3.88 24.00
CA TYR A 117 31.16 3.90 23.99
C TYR A 117 31.70 4.43 25.32
N PRO A 118 32.63 3.72 25.99
CA PRO A 118 33.17 4.17 27.27
C PRO A 118 34.02 5.43 27.08
N VAL A 119 33.51 6.55 27.58
CA VAL A 119 34.22 7.85 27.59
C VAL A 119 34.64 8.21 29.00
N ASN A 120 35.62 9.12 29.08
CA ASN A 120 36.10 9.67 30.33
C ASN A 120 35.01 10.51 31.02
N TYR A 121 35.05 10.51 32.34
CA TYR A 121 34.24 11.36 33.19
C TYR A 121 34.90 12.74 33.32
N VAL A 122 34.08 13.79 33.31
CA VAL A 122 34.51 15.13 33.69
C VAL A 122 34.03 15.39 35.11
N VAL A 123 34.98 15.53 36.02
CA VAL A 123 34.69 15.77 37.44
C VAL A 123 35.09 17.20 37.76
N SER A 124 34.18 17.97 38.33
CA SER A 124 34.42 19.33 38.81
C SER A 124 34.78 19.36 40.29
N HIS A 125 35.47 20.41 40.74
CA HIS A 125 35.95 20.58 42.11
C HIS A 125 34.83 20.55 43.17
N THR A 126 33.61 20.83 42.75
CA THR A 126 32.37 20.77 43.54
C THR A 126 31.86 19.34 43.76
N GLY A 127 32.49 18.33 43.16
CA GLY A 127 32.03 16.94 43.17
C GLY A 127 30.99 16.63 42.09
N HIS A 128 30.63 17.59 41.23
CA HIS A 128 29.75 17.33 40.09
C HIS A 128 30.48 16.47 39.05
N VAL A 129 29.86 15.35 38.69
CA VAL A 129 30.36 14.41 37.69
C VAL A 129 29.45 14.45 36.48
N LEU A 130 30.07 14.63 35.32
CA LEU A 130 29.43 14.64 34.01
C LEU A 130 30.01 13.52 33.15
N GLN A 131 29.14 12.71 32.56
CA GLN A 131 29.51 11.72 31.55
C GLN A 131 28.59 11.85 30.34
N VAL A 132 29.16 11.89 29.13
CA VAL A 132 28.38 12.00 27.88
C VAL A 132 28.86 10.95 26.87
N PRO A 133 28.63 9.65 27.11
CA PRO A 133 28.98 8.62 26.15
C PRO A 133 28.12 8.69 24.87
N PRO A 134 28.72 8.62 23.67
CA PRO A 134 27.98 8.38 22.45
C PRO A 134 27.58 6.90 22.35
N GLY A 135 26.40 6.62 21.82
CA GLY A 135 25.92 5.26 21.63
C GLY A 135 25.08 5.11 20.38
N ILE A 136 25.10 3.89 19.82
CA ILE A 136 24.15 3.44 18.81
C ILE A 136 23.08 2.65 19.56
N LEU A 137 21.93 3.27 19.79
CA LEU A 137 20.85 2.68 20.57
C LEU A 137 19.89 1.95 19.64
N LYS A 138 19.79 0.62 19.78
CA LYS A 138 18.74 -0.18 19.15
C LYS A 138 17.63 -0.42 20.14
N LEU A 139 16.42 0.04 19.84
CA LEU A 139 15.26 -0.13 20.71
C LEU A 139 14.19 -0.99 20.02
N SER A 140 13.54 -1.84 20.79
CA SER A 140 12.33 -2.52 20.35
C SER A 140 11.14 -1.54 20.41
N CYS A 141 10.45 -1.40 19.29
CA CYS A 141 9.28 -0.55 19.17
C CYS A 141 8.21 -1.20 18.29
N LYS A 142 6.96 -1.23 18.77
CA LYS A 142 5.82 -1.69 17.99
C LYS A 142 5.47 -0.65 16.91
N ILE A 143 5.72 -1.01 15.66
CA ILE A 143 5.39 -0.20 14.48
C ILE A 143 3.97 -0.54 14.00
N ASP A 144 3.13 0.47 13.80
CA ASP A 144 1.77 0.31 13.25
C ASP A 144 1.77 0.59 11.73
N ILE A 145 1.49 -0.44 10.93
CA ILE A 145 1.53 -0.38 9.47
C ILE A 145 0.15 -0.19 8.82
N THR A 146 -0.90 0.05 9.61
CA THR A 146 -2.29 0.14 9.12
C THR A 146 -2.44 1.13 7.95
N TYR A 147 -1.81 2.30 8.07
CA TYR A 147 -1.90 3.39 7.09
C TYR A 147 -0.66 3.53 6.19
N PHE A 148 0.22 2.53 6.15
CA PHE A 148 1.43 2.57 5.33
C PHE A 148 1.12 2.94 3.86
N PRO A 149 1.88 3.88 3.24
CA PRO A 149 3.07 4.60 3.73
C PRO A 149 2.78 5.95 4.41
N PHE A 150 1.53 6.26 4.72
CA PHE A 150 1.08 7.52 5.35
C PHE A 150 0.97 7.36 6.87
N ASP A 151 1.98 6.73 7.45
CA ASP A 151 2.04 6.34 8.85
C ASP A 151 2.84 7.32 9.70
N ASP A 152 2.33 7.56 10.91
CA ASP A 152 3.04 8.20 12.01
C ASP A 152 3.41 7.11 13.03
N GLN A 153 4.65 7.11 13.50
CA GLN A 153 5.15 6.16 14.48
C GLN A 153 5.51 6.87 15.78
N MET A 154 5.14 6.25 16.90
CA MET A 154 5.48 6.73 18.24
C MET A 154 6.24 5.64 18.98
N CYS A 155 7.55 5.82 19.08
CA CYS A 155 8.42 4.92 19.81
C CYS A 155 8.89 5.56 21.12
N HIS A 156 9.38 4.75 22.04
CA HIS A 156 9.86 5.23 23.33
C HIS A 156 11.16 4.54 23.74
N LEU A 157 12.04 5.27 24.39
CA LEU A 157 13.21 4.75 25.08
C LEU A 157 12.92 4.74 26.56
N LYS A 158 13.04 3.58 27.20
CA LYS A 158 12.81 3.42 28.64
C LYS A 158 14.12 3.24 29.37
N PHE A 159 14.54 4.27 30.12
CA PHE A 159 15.71 4.21 30.99
C PHE A 159 15.32 3.97 32.44
N GLY A 160 16.12 3.19 33.15
CA GLY A 160 15.95 2.94 34.58
C GLY A 160 17.19 2.31 35.20
N SER A 161 17.33 2.42 36.52
CA SER A 161 18.33 1.67 37.28
C SER A 161 18.00 0.18 37.27
N TRP A 162 19.00 -0.69 37.12
CA TRP A 162 18.75 -2.13 37.09
C TRP A 162 18.58 -2.74 38.48
N THR A 163 19.40 -2.32 39.44
CA THR A 163 19.50 -2.92 40.77
C THR A 163 18.98 -2.01 41.87
N TYR A 164 19.10 -0.68 41.72
CA TYR A 164 18.65 0.27 42.72
C TYR A 164 17.16 0.61 42.58
N SER A 165 16.46 0.68 43.72
CA SER A 165 15.13 1.26 43.81
C SER A 165 15.19 2.78 43.97
N GLY A 166 14.03 3.44 43.85
CA GLY A 166 13.84 4.88 44.01
C GLY A 166 14.24 5.44 45.38
N ASN A 167 14.39 4.58 46.38
CA ASN A 167 14.91 4.97 47.69
C ASN A 167 16.43 5.20 47.69
N PHE A 168 17.15 4.65 46.71
CA PHE A 168 18.61 4.77 46.59
C PHE A 168 19.04 5.69 45.45
N ILE A 169 18.33 5.66 44.32
CA ILE A 169 18.59 6.49 43.15
C ILE A 169 17.30 7.18 42.71
N ASP A 170 17.33 8.50 42.66
CA ASP A 170 16.25 9.32 42.10
C ASP A 170 16.63 9.77 40.69
N LEU A 171 15.94 9.23 39.69
CA LEU A 171 16.18 9.55 38.28
C LEU A 171 15.39 10.79 37.88
N ARG A 172 16.09 11.81 37.39
CA ARG A 172 15.49 13.06 36.91
C ARG A 172 15.88 13.35 35.48
N ILE A 173 15.01 14.07 34.77
CA ILE A 173 15.31 14.55 33.42
C ILE A 173 16.02 15.90 33.57
N ASN A 174 17.21 16.06 32.99
CA ASN A 174 17.92 17.33 33.05
C ASN A 174 17.29 18.32 32.05
N GLY A 175 16.75 19.44 32.56
CA GLY A 175 16.21 20.52 31.75
C GLY A 175 16.67 21.89 32.29
N PRO A 176 16.67 22.95 31.46
CA PRO A 176 16.97 24.29 31.96
C PRO A 176 15.97 24.68 33.06
N GLU A 177 16.48 25.14 34.20
CA GLU A 177 15.66 25.56 35.34
C GLU A 177 14.66 26.66 34.90
N GLY A 178 13.37 26.45 35.17
CA GLY A 178 12.32 27.47 34.99
C GLY A 178 11.42 27.35 33.75
N MET A 179 11.54 26.28 32.95
CA MET A 179 10.70 26.07 31.75
C MET A 179 9.74 24.88 31.91
N ASN A 180 8.52 25.02 31.38
CA ASN A 180 7.43 24.05 31.56
C ASN A 180 7.77 22.66 31.02
N ILE A 181 7.27 21.64 31.71
CA ILE A 181 7.49 20.21 31.50
C ILE A 181 7.11 19.72 30.08
N SER A 182 6.34 20.49 29.32
CA SER A 182 5.95 20.16 27.94
C SER A 182 7.05 20.35 26.89
N GLU A 183 8.11 21.11 27.18
CA GLU A 183 9.30 21.26 26.32
C GLU A 183 10.47 20.38 26.79
N GLN A 184 10.27 19.60 27.86
CA GLN A 184 11.26 18.67 28.40
C GLN A 184 11.25 17.40 27.55
N GLY A 185 12.17 17.34 26.61
CA GLY A 185 12.32 16.26 25.66
C GLY A 185 13.76 15.83 25.46
N MET A 186 14.00 15.11 24.37
CA MET A 186 15.36 14.95 23.86
C MET A 186 15.85 16.27 23.25
N ASP A 187 17.13 16.56 23.41
CA ASP A 187 17.76 17.72 22.79
C ASP A 187 18.07 17.41 21.32
N ILE A 188 17.59 18.27 20.44
CA ILE A 188 17.72 18.13 18.98
C ILE A 188 18.73 19.12 18.38
N SER A 189 19.53 19.79 19.20
CA SER A 189 20.49 20.81 18.74
C SER A 189 21.53 20.26 17.74
N TYR A 190 21.79 18.95 17.80
CA TYR A 190 22.73 18.25 16.92
C TYR A 190 22.04 17.30 15.92
N TYR A 191 20.71 17.39 15.78
CA TYR A 191 19.95 16.46 14.95
C TYR A 191 20.20 16.71 13.46
N VAL A 192 20.58 15.66 12.74
CA VAL A 192 20.63 15.64 11.27
C VAL A 192 19.33 15.04 10.74
N GLU A 193 18.63 15.81 9.91
CA GLU A 193 17.36 15.38 9.30
C GLU A 193 17.52 14.10 8.48
N ASN A 194 16.57 13.18 8.67
CA ASN A 194 16.54 11.93 7.93
C ASN A 194 15.78 12.09 6.59
N GLY A 195 16.27 11.41 5.55
CA GLY A 195 15.71 11.49 4.19
C GLY A 195 14.41 10.70 3.98
N GLU A 196 14.10 9.78 4.89
CA GLU A 196 12.89 8.94 4.87
C GLU A 196 11.90 9.34 5.97
N TRP A 197 12.39 9.77 7.13
CA TRP A 197 11.56 10.07 8.30
C TRP A 197 11.64 11.55 8.70
N ASN A 198 10.47 12.18 8.87
CA ASN A 198 10.30 13.49 9.49
C ASN A 198 10.22 13.33 11.01
N LEU A 199 11.02 14.10 11.74
CA LEU A 199 10.91 14.18 13.20
C LEU A 199 9.82 15.19 13.58
N LEU A 200 8.73 14.73 14.20
CA LEU A 200 7.63 15.60 14.61
C LEU A 200 7.83 16.16 16.02
N ALA A 201 8.12 15.28 16.99
CA ALA A 201 8.27 15.65 18.39
C ALA A 201 9.12 14.64 19.16
N VAL A 202 9.75 15.11 20.26
CA VAL A 202 10.60 14.28 21.11
C VAL A 202 10.34 14.45 22.62
N PRO A 203 9.09 14.32 23.10
CA PRO A 203 8.77 14.62 24.49
C PRO A 203 9.36 13.58 25.46
N ALA A 204 9.62 13.99 26.71
CA ALA A 204 10.07 13.09 27.76
C ALA A 204 9.12 13.13 28.97
N ARG A 205 9.02 12.01 29.68
CA ARG A 205 8.16 11.85 30.84
C ARG A 205 8.83 10.97 31.89
N ASN A 206 8.68 11.34 33.16
CA ASN A 206 9.03 10.47 34.28
C ASN A 206 7.83 9.59 34.68
N GLU A 207 8.11 8.35 35.01
CA GLU A 207 7.11 7.41 35.53
C GLU A 207 7.72 6.63 36.70
N THR A 208 6.94 6.38 37.74
CA THR A 208 7.38 5.59 38.89
C THR A 208 6.48 4.38 39.01
N ASN A 209 7.06 3.20 38.81
CA ASN A 209 6.35 1.93 38.95
C ASN A 209 6.64 1.35 40.32
N VAL A 210 5.64 0.86 41.03
CA VAL A 210 5.83 0.22 42.34
C VAL A 210 5.88 -1.28 42.15
N PHE A 211 6.98 -1.90 42.56
CA PHE A 211 7.17 -3.35 42.59
C PHE A 211 7.53 -3.77 44.02
N ASP A 212 6.77 -4.71 44.59
CA ASP A 212 7.00 -5.22 45.95
C ASP A 212 7.14 -4.11 47.01
N ASP A 213 6.20 -3.15 46.99
CA ASP A 213 6.18 -1.94 47.82
C ASP A 213 7.42 -1.01 47.70
N GLN A 214 8.28 -1.22 46.70
CA GLN A 214 9.41 -0.35 46.38
C GLN A 214 9.13 0.46 45.10
N PRO A 215 9.36 1.79 45.11
CA PRO A 215 9.24 2.58 43.89
C PRO A 215 10.45 2.33 42.98
N TYR A 216 10.22 2.18 41.69
CA TYR A 216 11.25 2.11 40.65
C TYR A 216 11.01 3.25 39.65
N PRO A 217 11.80 4.33 39.73
CA PRO A 217 11.69 5.42 38.78
C PRO A 217 12.20 4.96 37.41
N SER A 218 11.51 5.38 36.35
CA SER A 218 11.87 5.15 34.96
C SER A 218 11.66 6.44 34.17
N LEU A 219 12.54 6.68 33.21
CA LEU A 219 12.46 7.82 32.31
C LEU A 219 12.05 7.33 30.92
N TYR A 220 10.99 7.92 30.39
CA TYR A 220 10.49 7.64 29.05
C TYR A 220 10.82 8.81 28.14
N PHE A 221 11.57 8.55 27.06
CA PHE A 221 11.81 9.50 25.99
C PHE A 221 11.06 9.03 24.76
N TYR A 222 10.09 9.81 24.29
CA TYR A 222 9.30 9.47 23.12
C TYR A 222 9.93 10.03 21.85
N LEU A 223 9.87 9.26 20.79
CA LEU A 223 10.29 9.61 19.44
C LEU A 223 9.06 9.53 18.54
N VAL A 224 8.53 10.69 18.14
CA VAL A 224 7.38 10.80 17.23
C VAL A 224 7.90 11.15 15.84
N ILE A 225 7.76 10.22 14.90
CA ILE A 225 8.26 10.33 13.54
C ILE A 225 7.16 10.07 12.52
N GLN A 226 7.28 10.69 11.35
CA GLN A 226 6.35 10.55 10.23
C GLN A 226 7.09 10.15 8.98
N ARG A 227 6.56 9.21 8.20
CA ARG A 227 7.20 8.77 6.95
C ARG A 227 7.04 9.79 5.83
N ARG A 228 8.11 10.01 5.05
CA ARG A 228 8.08 10.77 3.81
C ARG A 228 7.56 9.89 2.68
N THR A 229 6.38 10.21 2.16
CA THR A 229 5.59 9.33 1.27
C THR A 229 6.00 9.39 -0.21
N LEU A 230 6.79 10.38 -0.62
CA LEU A 230 7.06 10.67 -2.04
C LEU A 230 7.71 9.50 -2.79
N TYR A 231 8.67 8.81 -2.17
CA TYR A 231 9.34 7.65 -2.76
C TYR A 231 8.35 6.51 -3.06
N TYR A 232 7.50 6.17 -2.09
CA TYR A 232 6.48 5.13 -2.22
C TYR A 232 5.37 5.54 -3.19
N GLY A 233 5.01 6.83 -3.23
CA GLY A 233 4.08 7.36 -4.21
C GLY A 233 4.54 7.14 -5.65
N LEU A 234 5.80 7.52 -5.97
CA LEU A 234 6.35 7.39 -7.32
C LEU A 234 6.65 5.94 -7.71
N ASN A 235 7.17 5.13 -6.78
CA ASN A 235 7.69 3.78 -7.10
C ASN A 235 6.69 2.65 -6.85
N LEU A 236 5.67 2.84 -6.02
CA LEU A 236 4.64 1.82 -5.75
C LEU A 236 3.26 2.23 -6.26
N ILE A 237 2.80 3.45 -5.94
CA ILE A 237 1.42 3.86 -6.26
C ILE A 237 1.24 4.13 -7.76
N ILE A 238 2.12 4.94 -8.38
CA ILE A 238 2.00 5.29 -9.81
C ILE A 238 2.04 4.05 -10.72
N PRO A 239 3.01 3.11 -10.59
CA PRO A 239 3.01 1.90 -11.42
C PRO A 239 1.75 1.05 -11.25
N SER A 240 1.23 0.93 -10.03
CA SER A 240 0.01 0.16 -9.76
C SER A 240 -1.23 0.80 -10.38
N LEU A 241 -1.36 2.13 -10.32
CA LEU A 241 -2.43 2.86 -11.02
C LEU A 241 -2.35 2.66 -12.54
N LEU A 242 -1.15 2.71 -13.12
CA LEU A 242 -0.95 2.44 -14.55
C LEU A 242 -1.34 0.99 -14.91
N ILE A 243 -1.00 0.01 -14.08
CA ILE A 243 -1.40 -1.38 -14.27
C ILE A 243 -2.92 -1.53 -14.22
N SER A 244 -3.57 -0.91 -13.23
CA SER A 244 -5.04 -0.94 -13.13
C SER A 244 -5.71 -0.32 -14.37
N LEU A 245 -5.14 0.76 -14.92
CA LEU A 245 -5.61 1.37 -16.16
C LEU A 245 -5.43 0.43 -17.36
N MET A 246 -4.31 -0.30 -17.44
CA MET A 246 -4.07 -1.27 -18.51
C MET A 246 -5.10 -2.41 -18.50
N THR A 247 -5.58 -2.84 -17.32
CA THR A 247 -6.64 -3.87 -17.26
C THR A 247 -7.95 -3.43 -17.89
N VAL A 248 -8.34 -2.16 -17.71
CA VAL A 248 -9.57 -1.60 -18.31
C VAL A 248 -9.40 -1.44 -19.82
N LEU A 249 -8.24 -0.99 -20.28
CA LEU A 249 -7.94 -0.88 -21.72
C LEU A 249 -8.04 -2.23 -22.43
N GLY A 250 -7.77 -3.33 -21.73
CA GLY A 250 -7.97 -4.69 -22.24
C GLY A 250 -9.36 -4.89 -22.85
N PHE A 251 -10.42 -4.55 -22.12
CA PHE A 251 -11.82 -4.70 -22.54
C PHE A 251 -12.30 -3.65 -23.56
N THR A 252 -11.45 -2.72 -24.00
CA THR A 252 -11.84 -1.72 -25.00
C THR A 252 -11.60 -2.20 -26.44
N LEU A 253 -10.72 -3.18 -26.62
CA LEU A 253 -10.25 -3.67 -27.91
C LEU A 253 -11.15 -4.80 -28.42
N PRO A 254 -11.80 -4.64 -29.60
CA PRO A 254 -12.65 -5.68 -30.16
C PRO A 254 -11.81 -6.89 -30.63
N PRO A 255 -12.27 -8.14 -30.40
CA PRO A 255 -11.59 -9.35 -30.88
C PRO A 255 -11.59 -9.49 -32.41
N ASP A 256 -12.45 -8.75 -33.12
CA ASP A 256 -12.64 -8.80 -34.58
C ASP A 256 -11.64 -7.91 -35.38
N ALA A 257 -10.57 -7.39 -34.79
CA ALA A 257 -9.55 -6.59 -35.50
C ALA A 257 -8.67 -7.49 -36.42
N GLY A 258 -9.28 -8.02 -37.49
CA GLY A 258 -8.74 -9.06 -38.37
C GLY A 258 -7.87 -8.60 -39.54
N GLU A 259 -7.60 -7.30 -39.72
CA GLU A 259 -6.71 -6.82 -40.81
C GLU A 259 -5.24 -6.72 -40.38
N LYS A 260 -4.62 -7.85 -39.96
CA LYS A 260 -3.16 -8.13 -40.06
C LYS A 260 -2.80 -9.43 -39.34
N ILE A 261 -2.79 -10.52 -40.08
CA ILE A 261 -2.47 -11.87 -39.59
C ILE A 261 -1.02 -12.02 -39.08
N THR A 262 -0.12 -11.06 -39.34
CA THR A 262 1.24 -11.05 -38.77
C THR A 262 1.35 -10.33 -37.41
N LEU A 263 0.43 -9.40 -37.08
CA LEU A 263 0.35 -8.80 -35.74
C LEU A 263 -0.62 -9.57 -34.84
N ALA A 264 -1.62 -10.26 -35.41
CA ALA A 264 -2.55 -11.10 -34.69
C ALA A 264 -1.90 -12.35 -34.06
N LEU A 265 -0.84 -12.95 -34.62
CA LEU A 265 -0.10 -13.99 -33.87
C LEU A 265 0.66 -13.42 -32.66
N PHE A 266 1.02 -12.14 -32.70
CA PHE A 266 1.55 -11.39 -31.56
C PHE A 266 0.45 -10.86 -30.62
N PHE A 267 -0.84 -10.88 -31.01
CA PHE A 267 -1.97 -10.30 -30.26
C PHE A 267 -3.05 -11.31 -29.81
N GLU A 268 -3.31 -12.41 -30.53
CA GLU A 268 -4.20 -13.51 -30.11
C GLU A 268 -3.58 -14.32 -28.97
N ASN A 269 -2.26 -14.56 -29.02
CA ASN A 269 -1.50 -15.00 -27.85
C ASN A 269 -1.07 -13.80 -26.98
N GLY A 270 -0.90 -12.62 -27.58
CA GLY A 270 -0.41 -11.42 -26.89
C GLY A 270 -1.36 -10.82 -25.87
N PHE A 271 -2.67 -10.90 -26.07
CA PHE A 271 -3.65 -10.31 -25.15
C PHE A 271 -3.75 -11.13 -23.85
N ILE A 272 -3.87 -12.46 -23.97
CA ILE A 272 -3.79 -13.37 -22.82
C ILE A 272 -2.42 -13.26 -22.16
N LEU A 273 -1.33 -13.17 -22.95
CA LEU A 273 0.00 -12.90 -22.39
C LEU A 273 0.08 -11.53 -21.72
N LEU A 274 -0.60 -10.50 -22.21
CA LEU A 274 -0.65 -9.16 -21.61
C LEU A 274 -1.39 -9.19 -20.26
N GLU A 275 -2.52 -9.87 -20.17
CA GLU A 275 -3.23 -10.02 -18.89
C GLU A 275 -2.49 -10.92 -17.90
N ILE A 276 -1.85 -12.01 -18.36
CA ILE A 276 -1.02 -12.89 -17.52
C ILE A 276 0.24 -12.15 -17.04
N THR A 277 0.88 -11.35 -17.90
CA THR A 277 2.05 -10.53 -17.52
C THR A 277 1.65 -9.42 -16.56
N ILE A 278 0.46 -8.83 -16.71
CA ILE A 278 -0.11 -7.90 -15.73
C ILE A 278 -0.33 -8.60 -14.39
N LEU A 279 -0.93 -9.80 -14.38
CA LEU A 279 -1.12 -10.59 -13.17
C LEU A 279 0.22 -10.90 -12.48
N LEU A 280 1.22 -11.34 -13.24
CA LEU A 280 2.56 -11.61 -12.73
C LEU A 280 3.21 -10.35 -12.15
N SER A 281 3.06 -9.21 -12.81
CA SER A 281 3.57 -7.92 -12.34
C SER A 281 2.93 -7.50 -11.02
N VAL A 282 1.60 -7.62 -10.89
CA VAL A 282 0.88 -7.34 -9.63
C VAL A 282 1.33 -8.27 -8.51
N CYS A 283 1.49 -9.57 -8.78
CA CYS A 283 2.02 -10.52 -7.81
C CYS A 283 3.45 -10.18 -7.36
N PHE A 284 4.30 -9.73 -8.29
CA PHE A 284 5.66 -9.28 -7.98
C PHE A 284 5.64 -8.03 -7.08
N PHE A 285 4.82 -7.03 -7.41
CA PHE A 285 4.67 -5.83 -6.57
C PHE A 285 4.11 -6.15 -5.18
N LEU A 286 3.14 -7.06 -5.09
CA LEU A 286 2.60 -7.52 -3.80
C LEU A 286 3.66 -8.27 -2.98
N SER A 287 4.48 -9.11 -3.62
CA SER A 287 5.61 -9.79 -2.96
C SER A 287 6.64 -8.80 -2.44
N MET A 288 6.98 -7.79 -3.25
CA MET A 288 7.87 -6.71 -2.84
C MET A 288 7.33 -5.96 -1.61
N VAL A 289 6.03 -5.66 -1.57
CA VAL A 289 5.40 -5.01 -0.40
C VAL A 289 5.44 -5.92 0.82
N ALA A 290 5.13 -7.21 0.64
CA ALA A 290 5.15 -8.20 1.73
C ALA A 290 6.55 -8.36 2.34
N ASP A 291 7.60 -8.24 1.54
CA ASP A 291 8.99 -8.32 2.01
C ASP A 291 9.42 -7.10 2.85
N MET A 292 8.82 -5.93 2.59
CA MET A 292 9.11 -4.66 3.30
C MET A 292 8.29 -4.48 4.58
N THR A 293 7.15 -5.15 4.71
CA THR A 293 6.28 -5.05 5.90
C THR A 293 6.55 -6.16 6.91
N PRO A 294 6.38 -5.93 8.22
CA PRO A 294 6.49 -7.00 9.21
C PRO A 294 5.43 -8.09 8.99
N PRO A 295 5.78 -9.37 9.20
CA PRO A 295 4.85 -10.50 9.09
C PRO A 295 3.91 -10.55 10.30
N THR A 296 3.10 -9.52 10.48
CA THR A 296 2.11 -9.42 11.57
C THR A 296 0.69 -9.59 11.04
N SER A 297 -0.17 -10.24 11.82
CA SER A 297 -1.58 -10.46 11.49
C SER A 297 -2.52 -9.48 12.20
N GLU A 298 -1.99 -8.56 13.01
CA GLU A 298 -2.80 -7.61 13.79
C GLU A 298 -3.52 -6.60 12.90
N ALA A 299 -2.87 -6.15 11.82
CA ALA A 299 -3.44 -5.22 10.86
C ALA A 299 -2.88 -5.52 9.46
N VAL A 300 -3.75 -5.41 8.45
CA VAL A 300 -3.34 -5.49 7.04
C VAL A 300 -3.09 -4.07 6.54
N PRO A 301 -1.91 -3.76 5.95
CA PRO A 301 -1.63 -2.45 5.40
C PRO A 301 -2.69 -2.01 4.38
N LEU A 302 -3.07 -0.74 4.40
CA LEU A 302 -4.01 -0.16 3.44
C LEU A 302 -3.55 -0.41 1.98
N ILE A 303 -2.25 -0.27 1.71
CA ILE A 303 -1.67 -0.57 0.40
C ILE A 303 -1.74 -2.08 0.06
N GLY A 304 -1.60 -2.96 1.05
CA GLY A 304 -1.72 -4.40 0.87
C GLY A 304 -3.16 -4.80 0.53
N ALA A 305 -4.14 -4.17 1.17
CA ALA A 305 -5.55 -4.32 0.83
C ALA A 305 -5.86 -3.81 -0.59
N PHE A 306 -5.26 -2.69 -1.01
CA PHE A 306 -5.34 -2.17 -2.38
C PHE A 306 -4.82 -3.19 -3.40
N PHE A 307 -3.59 -3.66 -3.23
CA PHE A 307 -2.99 -4.64 -4.15
C PHE A 307 -3.75 -5.97 -4.15
N SER A 308 -4.26 -6.42 -3.01
CA SER A 308 -5.10 -7.62 -2.92
C SER A 308 -6.40 -7.45 -3.71
N CYS A 309 -7.05 -6.28 -3.60
CA CYS A 309 -8.23 -5.94 -4.38
C CYS A 309 -7.93 -5.89 -5.89
N CYS A 310 -6.82 -5.26 -6.29
CA CYS A 310 -6.35 -5.24 -7.67
C CYS A 310 -6.06 -6.66 -8.19
N MET A 311 -5.42 -7.51 -7.39
CA MET A 311 -5.13 -8.90 -7.75
C MET A 311 -6.42 -9.70 -8.00
N LEU A 312 -7.44 -9.54 -7.15
CA LEU A 312 -8.76 -10.16 -7.35
C LEU A 312 -9.42 -9.69 -8.65
N VAL A 313 -9.36 -8.39 -8.94
CA VAL A 313 -9.90 -7.80 -10.17
C VAL A 313 -9.20 -8.34 -11.41
N VAL A 314 -7.86 -8.35 -11.41
CA VAL A 314 -7.05 -8.85 -12.53
C VAL A 314 -7.29 -10.35 -12.73
N SER A 315 -7.41 -11.12 -11.65
CA SER A 315 -7.69 -12.55 -11.73
C SER A 315 -9.08 -12.82 -12.32
N ALA A 316 -10.09 -12.06 -11.88
CA ALA A 316 -11.42 -12.13 -12.45
C ALA A 316 -11.44 -11.68 -13.92
N SER A 317 -10.73 -10.61 -14.27
CA SER A 317 -10.68 -10.09 -15.65
C SER A 317 -10.15 -11.14 -16.62
N VAL A 318 -9.06 -11.83 -16.28
CA VAL A 318 -8.49 -12.94 -17.09
C VAL A 318 -9.54 -14.03 -17.34
N VAL A 319 -10.28 -14.44 -16.31
CA VAL A 319 -11.33 -15.47 -16.44
C VAL A 319 -12.44 -15.01 -17.38
N PHE A 320 -12.89 -13.76 -17.25
CA PHE A 320 -13.93 -13.21 -18.12
C PHE A 320 -13.44 -13.02 -19.56
N THR A 321 -12.20 -12.62 -19.78
CA THR A 321 -11.59 -12.56 -21.11
C THR A 321 -11.58 -13.93 -21.78
N VAL A 322 -11.17 -15.00 -21.06
CA VAL A 322 -11.21 -16.37 -21.60
C VAL A 322 -12.65 -16.78 -21.95
N LEU A 323 -13.64 -16.38 -21.14
CA LEU A 323 -15.05 -16.63 -21.45
C LEU A 323 -15.51 -15.85 -22.69
N VAL A 324 -15.14 -14.58 -22.84
CA VAL A 324 -15.46 -13.76 -24.02
C VAL A 324 -14.85 -14.36 -25.29
N LEU A 325 -13.59 -14.78 -25.22
CA LEU A 325 -12.91 -15.46 -26.33
C LEU A 325 -13.58 -16.81 -26.66
N ASN A 326 -13.96 -17.59 -25.64
CA ASN A 326 -14.70 -18.84 -25.85
C ASN A 326 -16.05 -18.58 -26.53
N LEU A 327 -16.77 -17.53 -26.13
CA LEU A 327 -18.04 -17.13 -26.72
C LEU A 327 -17.88 -16.62 -28.15
N HIS A 328 -16.81 -15.85 -28.42
CA HIS A 328 -16.51 -15.31 -29.75
C HIS A 328 -16.18 -16.42 -30.75
N ASN A 329 -15.41 -17.42 -30.33
CA ASN A 329 -14.95 -18.52 -31.19
C ASN A 329 -15.97 -19.68 -31.31
N ARG A 330 -17.17 -19.56 -30.72
CA ARG A 330 -18.23 -20.56 -30.90
C ARG A 330 -18.80 -20.51 -32.31
N LYS A 331 -18.69 -21.64 -33.01
CA LYS A 331 -19.30 -21.85 -34.32
C LYS A 331 -20.72 -22.44 -34.17
N PRO A 332 -21.67 -22.04 -35.03
CA PRO A 332 -23.04 -22.54 -35.03
C PRO A 332 -23.12 -24.07 -35.19
N GLU A 333 -22.15 -24.68 -35.88
CA GLU A 333 -22.06 -26.13 -36.10
C GLU A 333 -21.83 -26.94 -34.81
N THR A 334 -21.27 -26.32 -33.76
CA THR A 334 -20.86 -27.04 -32.54
C THR A 334 -21.72 -26.73 -31.33
N HIS A 335 -22.35 -25.54 -31.28
CA HIS A 335 -23.10 -25.06 -30.11
C HIS A 335 -24.35 -24.29 -30.53
N GLU A 336 -25.51 -24.80 -30.14
CA GLU A 336 -26.78 -24.07 -30.21
C GLU A 336 -26.97 -23.19 -28.97
N MET A 337 -27.46 -21.96 -29.16
CA MET A 337 -27.70 -21.00 -28.07
C MET A 337 -29.02 -21.32 -27.37
N SER A 338 -28.96 -21.59 -26.06
CA SER A 338 -30.17 -21.80 -25.26
C SER A 338 -31.10 -20.56 -25.32
N PRO A 339 -32.43 -20.73 -25.39
CA PRO A 339 -33.38 -19.62 -25.49
C PRO A 339 -33.27 -18.63 -24.32
N PHE A 340 -32.95 -19.11 -23.11
CA PHE A 340 -32.70 -18.23 -21.95
C PHE A 340 -31.43 -17.38 -22.15
N LEU A 341 -30.34 -18.00 -22.61
CA LEU A 341 -29.09 -17.31 -22.89
C LEU A 341 -29.27 -16.23 -23.97
N ARG A 342 -30.11 -16.53 -24.97
CA ARG A 342 -30.45 -15.62 -26.06
C ARG A 342 -31.19 -14.37 -25.57
N GLU A 343 -32.20 -14.52 -24.72
CA GLU A 343 -32.92 -13.37 -24.16
C GLU A 343 -32.02 -12.53 -23.26
N CYS A 344 -31.20 -13.15 -22.41
CA CYS A 344 -30.27 -12.42 -21.56
C CYS A 344 -29.23 -11.63 -22.38
N LEU A 345 -28.51 -12.28 -23.30
CA LEU A 345 -27.37 -11.68 -24.01
C LEU A 345 -27.78 -10.77 -25.17
N LEU A 346 -28.91 -11.03 -25.86
CA LEU A 346 -29.30 -10.26 -27.06
C LEU A 346 -30.38 -9.20 -26.79
N ILE A 347 -31.10 -9.28 -25.67
CA ILE A 347 -32.22 -8.37 -25.38
C ILE A 347 -31.98 -7.60 -24.08
N TRP A 348 -31.75 -8.31 -22.97
CA TRP A 348 -31.68 -7.68 -21.65
C TRP A 348 -30.38 -6.89 -21.43
N LEU A 349 -29.23 -7.51 -21.68
CA LEU A 349 -27.91 -6.88 -21.52
C LEU A 349 -27.66 -5.68 -22.46
N PRO A 350 -27.95 -5.77 -23.77
CA PRO A 350 -27.77 -4.63 -24.68
C PRO A 350 -28.67 -3.44 -24.34
N TRP A 351 -29.86 -3.69 -23.78
CA TRP A 351 -30.76 -2.65 -23.30
C TRP A 351 -30.17 -1.89 -22.11
N ILE A 352 -29.58 -2.62 -21.14
CA ILE A 352 -28.87 -2.04 -19.99
C ILE A 352 -27.64 -1.25 -20.43
N LEU A 353 -26.89 -1.79 -21.40
CA LEU A 353 -25.63 -1.22 -21.89
C LEU A 353 -25.82 -0.14 -22.98
N MET A 354 -27.07 0.22 -23.31
CA MET A 354 -27.42 1.13 -24.43
C MET A 354 -26.74 0.78 -25.76
N MET A 355 -26.49 -0.49 -26.03
CA MET A 355 -25.88 -0.95 -27.27
C MET A 355 -26.93 -1.24 -28.34
N ARG A 356 -26.73 -0.68 -29.54
CA ARG A 356 -27.58 -0.91 -30.69
C ARG A 356 -26.97 -1.99 -31.57
N ARG A 357 -27.72 -3.07 -31.81
CA ARG A 357 -27.29 -4.17 -32.67
C ARG A 357 -27.01 -3.66 -34.10
N PRO A 358 -25.81 -3.86 -34.65
CA PRO A 358 -25.55 -3.58 -36.06
C PRO A 358 -26.39 -4.53 -36.93
N GLY A 359 -27.12 -3.99 -37.91
CA GLY A 359 -27.70 -4.81 -38.98
C GLY A 359 -29.12 -5.38 -38.79
N THR A 360 -29.84 -5.11 -37.69
CA THR A 360 -31.26 -5.50 -37.60
C THR A 360 -32.20 -4.29 -37.57
N THR A 361 -32.90 -4.09 -38.69
CA THR A 361 -34.08 -3.22 -38.77
C THR A 361 -35.24 -3.93 -38.08
N VAL A 362 -35.31 -3.84 -36.74
CA VAL A 362 -36.26 -4.57 -35.87
C VAL A 362 -37.75 -4.25 -36.14
N PHE A 363 -38.11 -3.39 -37.10
CA PHE A 363 -39.52 -3.16 -37.46
C PHE A 363 -39.74 -3.02 -38.96
N ASN A 364 -39.59 -4.11 -39.71
CA ASN A 364 -40.18 -4.16 -41.06
C ASN A 364 -41.69 -4.43 -40.94
N ARG A 365 -42.48 -3.35 -40.76
CA ARG A 365 -43.96 -3.35 -40.72
C ARG A 365 -44.61 -4.11 -41.90
N ARG A 366 -43.85 -4.37 -42.97
CA ARG A 366 -44.25 -5.12 -44.17
C ARG A 366 -44.36 -6.63 -43.92
N GLU A 367 -43.45 -7.25 -43.14
CA GLU A 367 -43.50 -8.69 -42.87
C GLU A 367 -44.64 -9.07 -41.91
N ILE A 368 -44.90 -8.24 -40.90
CA ILE A 368 -46.05 -8.44 -39.99
C ILE A 368 -47.37 -8.28 -40.76
N LYS A 369 -47.45 -7.32 -41.70
CA LYS A 369 -48.63 -7.17 -42.58
C LYS A 369 -48.78 -8.33 -43.56
N ALA A 370 -47.68 -8.89 -44.08
CA ALA A 370 -47.70 -10.05 -44.97
C ALA A 370 -48.19 -11.31 -44.23
N LYS A 371 -47.66 -11.60 -43.03
CA LYS A 371 -48.13 -12.72 -42.20
C LYS A 371 -49.59 -12.56 -41.76
N LYS A 372 -50.03 -11.35 -41.39
CA LYS A 372 -51.45 -11.06 -41.08
C LYS A 372 -52.38 -11.22 -42.29
N ALA A 373 -51.89 -10.92 -43.49
CA ALA A 373 -52.64 -11.09 -44.73
C ALA A 373 -52.75 -12.57 -45.10
N GLU A 374 -51.67 -13.35 -44.98
CA GLU A 374 -51.70 -14.81 -45.20
C GLU A 374 -52.60 -15.54 -44.19
N ASP A 375 -52.58 -15.15 -42.92
CA ASP A 375 -53.47 -15.73 -41.90
C ASP A 375 -54.94 -15.35 -42.14
N MET A 376 -55.22 -14.15 -42.65
CA MET A 376 -56.58 -13.76 -43.05
C MET A 376 -57.08 -14.55 -44.27
N VAL A 377 -56.22 -14.84 -45.24
CA VAL A 377 -56.58 -15.66 -46.42
C VAL A 377 -56.87 -17.10 -46.01
N LYS A 378 -56.01 -17.73 -45.19
CA LYS A 378 -56.24 -19.09 -44.66
C LYS A 378 -57.51 -19.22 -43.82
N LYS A 379 -57.85 -18.18 -43.04
CA LYS A 379 -59.08 -18.16 -42.23
C LYS A 379 -60.35 -18.00 -43.08
N THR A 380 -60.22 -17.37 -44.26
CA THR A 380 -61.32 -17.17 -45.20
C THR A 380 -61.56 -18.44 -46.03
N GLU A 381 -60.50 -19.17 -46.40
CA GLU A 381 -60.60 -20.47 -47.09
C GLU A 381 -61.22 -21.56 -46.20
N MET A 382 -60.92 -21.61 -44.89
CA MET A 382 -61.57 -22.54 -43.97
C MET A 382 -63.07 -22.28 -43.76
N ARG A 383 -63.53 -21.04 -43.96
CA ARG A 383 -64.94 -20.66 -43.71
C ARG A 383 -65.87 -20.98 -44.88
N ASN A 384 -65.36 -21.08 -46.11
CA ASN A 384 -66.15 -21.38 -47.31
C ASN A 384 -66.24 -22.87 -47.66
N GLY A 385 -65.80 -23.77 -46.78
CA GLY A 385 -65.81 -25.23 -47.00
C GLY A 385 -67.13 -25.95 -46.71
N ARG A 386 -68.27 -25.28 -46.51
CA ARG A 386 -69.56 -25.94 -46.28
C ARG A 386 -70.72 -25.26 -47.02
N SER A 387 -71.39 -26.06 -47.85
CA SER A 387 -72.65 -25.85 -48.58
C SER A 387 -72.51 -25.50 -50.08
N LEU A 388 -72.85 -26.48 -50.92
CA LEU A 388 -73.01 -26.43 -52.36
C LEU A 388 -74.49 -26.17 -52.69
N GLU A 389 -74.81 -25.23 -53.60
CA GLU A 389 -75.91 -25.24 -54.60
C GLU A 389 -76.34 -23.82 -55.02
N GLY A 390 -76.42 -23.58 -56.35
CA GLY A 390 -77.39 -22.64 -56.93
C GLY A 390 -76.91 -21.29 -57.47
N VAL A 391 -76.95 -21.18 -58.81
CA VAL A 391 -77.35 -20.01 -59.62
C VAL A 391 -76.29 -18.94 -59.99
N MET A 392 -76.16 -18.76 -61.31
CA MET A 392 -75.53 -17.68 -62.06
C MET A 392 -75.94 -16.27 -61.60
N THR A 393 -74.97 -15.35 -61.51
CA THR A 393 -74.88 -14.04 -62.21
C THR A 393 -74.07 -13.05 -61.35
N ALA A 394 -72.90 -12.62 -61.85
CA ALA A 394 -72.29 -11.30 -61.59
C ALA A 394 -70.88 -11.27 -62.21
N THR A 395 -70.81 -11.29 -63.54
CA THR A 395 -69.65 -10.83 -64.29
C THR A 395 -69.57 -9.31 -64.15
N ASP A 396 -68.76 -8.80 -63.22
CA ASP A 396 -68.25 -7.41 -63.29
C ASP A 396 -67.08 -7.10 -62.35
N SER A 397 -66.74 -7.97 -61.40
CA SER A 397 -65.61 -7.75 -60.45
C SER A 397 -64.31 -8.47 -60.86
N LEU A 398 -64.32 -9.28 -61.91
CA LEU A 398 -63.16 -10.07 -62.39
C LEU A 398 -62.30 -9.35 -63.44
N SER A 399 -62.80 -8.26 -64.04
CA SER A 399 -62.05 -7.42 -64.98
C SER A 399 -61.03 -6.51 -64.27
N LEU A 400 -61.34 -6.06 -63.06
CA LEU A 400 -60.50 -5.17 -62.27
C LEU A 400 -59.31 -5.90 -61.60
N ILE A 401 -59.46 -7.20 -61.33
CA ILE A 401 -58.37 -8.04 -60.81
C ILE A 401 -57.40 -8.45 -61.93
N ARG A 402 -57.87 -8.57 -63.18
CA ARG A 402 -57.00 -8.80 -64.35
C ARG A 402 -56.19 -7.57 -64.75
N SER A 403 -56.74 -6.35 -64.61
CA SER A 403 -56.02 -5.13 -64.99
C SER A 403 -54.83 -4.82 -64.06
N ILE A 404 -54.89 -5.21 -62.78
CA ILE A 404 -53.76 -5.06 -61.85
C ILE A 404 -52.65 -6.10 -62.15
N ARG A 405 -53.02 -7.29 -62.62
CA ARG A 405 -52.05 -8.34 -62.98
C ARG A 405 -51.33 -8.07 -64.30
N ALA A 406 -51.95 -7.32 -65.21
CA ALA A 406 -51.37 -6.97 -66.51
C ALA A 406 -50.32 -5.84 -66.44
N SER A 407 -50.34 -4.98 -65.41
CA SER A 407 -49.41 -3.84 -65.34
C SER A 407 -48.00 -4.17 -64.86
N LYS A 408 -47.70 -5.41 -64.44
CA LYS A 408 -46.41 -5.75 -63.81
C LYS A 408 -45.49 -6.63 -64.64
N ASN A 409 -45.87 -6.96 -65.88
CA ASN A 409 -45.11 -7.89 -66.73
C ASN A 409 -44.37 -7.25 -67.93
N ASP A 410 -44.41 -5.92 -68.12
CA ASP A 410 -43.68 -5.26 -69.21
C ASP A 410 -42.33 -4.69 -68.76
N GLN A 411 -41.43 -5.57 -68.31
CA GLN A 411 -39.98 -5.41 -68.53
C GLN A 411 -39.36 -6.80 -68.64
N GLN A 412 -39.52 -7.35 -69.84
CA GLN A 412 -38.95 -8.60 -70.30
C GLN A 412 -37.83 -8.28 -71.31
N GLN A 413 -36.62 -8.77 -71.04
CA GLN A 413 -35.65 -9.30 -72.03
C GLN A 413 -34.34 -9.62 -71.30
N SER A 414 -33.65 -10.75 -71.47
CA SER A 414 -33.88 -12.04 -72.13
C SER A 414 -32.58 -12.82 -71.94
N PHE A 415 -32.59 -14.03 -71.38
CA PHE A 415 -31.71 -15.10 -71.83
C PHE A 415 -32.20 -16.44 -71.27
N GLU A 416 -32.37 -17.39 -72.18
CA GLU A 416 -32.82 -18.75 -71.97
C GLU A 416 -31.79 -19.51 -71.12
N MET A 417 -32.25 -20.29 -70.13
CA MET A 417 -31.40 -21.26 -69.43
C MET A 417 -32.17 -22.56 -69.23
N ASP A 418 -31.61 -23.60 -69.81
CA ASP A 418 -32.02 -25.00 -69.75
C ASP A 418 -32.29 -25.50 -68.33
N LEU A 419 -33.20 -26.48 -68.25
CA LEU A 419 -33.55 -27.21 -67.04
C LEU A 419 -32.32 -27.83 -66.37
N VAL A 420 -32.12 -27.52 -65.08
CA VAL A 420 -31.24 -28.26 -64.14
C VAL A 420 -32.06 -28.56 -62.87
N PRO A 421 -31.99 -29.77 -62.29
CA PRO A 421 -32.96 -30.20 -61.28
C PRO A 421 -32.75 -29.53 -59.92
N THR A 422 -33.87 -29.34 -59.23
CA THR A 422 -34.03 -28.89 -57.85
C THR A 422 -33.16 -29.68 -56.86
N GLY A 423 -32.01 -29.11 -56.49
CA GLY A 423 -31.14 -29.65 -55.43
C GLY A 423 -30.30 -28.61 -54.67
N HIS A 424 -30.31 -27.32 -55.05
CA HIS A 424 -29.38 -26.31 -54.50
C HIS A 424 -30.00 -25.23 -53.61
N THR A 425 -31.32 -25.15 -53.45
CA THR A 425 -31.98 -24.07 -52.69
C THR A 425 -31.93 -24.26 -51.18
N THR A 426 -31.77 -25.49 -50.68
CA THR A 426 -31.64 -25.77 -49.22
C THR A 426 -30.27 -25.40 -48.68
N ASN A 427 -29.20 -25.56 -49.45
CA ASN A 427 -27.84 -25.28 -48.98
C ASN A 427 -27.61 -23.77 -48.76
N ASN A 428 -28.16 -22.91 -49.62
CA ASN A 428 -28.03 -21.46 -49.43
C ASN A 428 -28.81 -20.93 -48.22
N PHE A 429 -29.91 -21.59 -47.82
CA PHE A 429 -30.71 -21.17 -46.67
C PHE A 429 -30.03 -21.53 -45.34
N ASN A 430 -29.39 -22.70 -45.27
CA ASN A 430 -28.62 -23.13 -44.10
C ASN A 430 -27.37 -22.27 -43.92
N VAL A 431 -26.65 -21.95 -45.01
CA VAL A 431 -25.48 -21.06 -44.97
C VAL A 431 -25.82 -19.67 -44.42
N VAL A 432 -26.97 -19.10 -44.81
CA VAL A 432 -27.42 -17.78 -44.29
C VAL A 432 -27.84 -17.87 -42.81
N GLN A 433 -28.46 -18.97 -42.37
CA GLN A 433 -28.80 -19.18 -40.96
C GLN A 433 -27.57 -19.37 -40.07
N ASP A 434 -26.57 -20.10 -40.55
CA ASP A 434 -25.31 -20.31 -39.85
C ASP A 434 -24.51 -19.01 -39.73
N GLU A 435 -24.49 -18.18 -40.79
CA GLU A 435 -23.85 -16.87 -40.76
C GLU A 435 -24.55 -15.91 -39.77
N GLN A 436 -25.89 -15.95 -39.69
CA GLN A 436 -26.67 -15.19 -38.72
C GLN A 436 -26.39 -15.64 -37.28
N ALA A 437 -26.29 -16.96 -37.05
CA ALA A 437 -26.02 -17.53 -35.73
C ALA A 437 -24.57 -17.25 -35.27
N ALA A 438 -23.59 -17.28 -36.18
CA ALA A 438 -22.23 -16.86 -35.90
C ALA A 438 -22.16 -15.38 -35.50
N ASN A 439 -22.89 -14.51 -36.20
CA ASN A 439 -23.00 -13.09 -35.86
C ASN A 439 -23.68 -12.85 -34.49
N ASP A 440 -24.64 -13.71 -34.10
CA ASP A 440 -25.28 -13.66 -32.78
C ASP A 440 -24.29 -14.00 -31.65
N TRP A 441 -23.43 -15.00 -31.83
CA TRP A 441 -22.36 -15.33 -30.87
C TRP A 441 -21.32 -14.22 -30.76
N LYS A 442 -20.89 -13.63 -31.89
CA LYS A 442 -19.96 -12.48 -31.89
C LYS A 442 -20.54 -11.26 -31.17
N PHE A 443 -21.81 -10.94 -31.43
CA PHE A 443 -22.49 -9.84 -30.75
C PHE A 443 -22.65 -10.13 -29.26
N ALA A 444 -23.01 -11.36 -28.88
CA ALA A 444 -23.09 -11.78 -27.49
C ALA A 444 -21.74 -11.63 -26.76
N ALA A 445 -20.62 -12.03 -27.39
CA ALA A 445 -19.28 -11.84 -26.85
C ALA A 445 -18.95 -10.35 -26.64
N MET A 446 -19.26 -9.48 -27.62
CA MET A 446 -19.06 -8.03 -27.51
C MET A 446 -19.89 -7.39 -26.39
N VAL A 447 -21.12 -7.88 -26.17
CA VAL A 447 -21.99 -7.39 -25.09
C VAL A 447 -21.44 -7.79 -23.72
N VAL A 448 -20.93 -9.01 -23.56
CA VAL A 448 -20.31 -9.49 -22.32
C VAL A 448 -19.01 -8.73 -22.03
N ASP A 449 -18.17 -8.52 -23.05
CA ASP A 449 -16.93 -7.73 -22.96
C ASP A 449 -17.19 -6.31 -22.42
N ARG A 450 -18.20 -5.62 -22.98
CA ARG A 450 -18.57 -4.27 -22.55
C ARG A 450 -19.21 -4.24 -21.17
N LEU A 451 -19.97 -5.26 -20.79
CA LEU A 451 -20.46 -5.39 -19.41
C LEU A 451 -19.29 -5.46 -18.43
N CYS A 452 -18.31 -6.32 -18.73
CA CYS A 452 -17.11 -6.49 -17.92
C CYS A 452 -16.36 -5.16 -17.80
N LEU A 453 -16.19 -4.42 -18.89
CA LEU A 453 -15.59 -3.08 -18.88
C LEU A 453 -16.27 -2.17 -17.86
N PHE A 454 -17.60 -2.03 -17.89
CA PHE A 454 -18.29 -1.13 -16.95
C PHE A 454 -18.16 -1.60 -15.50
N ILE A 455 -18.35 -2.89 -15.24
CA ILE A 455 -18.25 -3.46 -13.89
C ILE A 455 -16.84 -3.24 -13.32
N PHE A 456 -15.80 -3.60 -14.08
CA PHE A 456 -14.42 -3.47 -13.62
C PHE A 456 -14.00 -2.01 -13.49
N THR A 457 -14.41 -1.12 -14.40
CA THR A 457 -14.10 0.31 -14.29
C THR A 457 -14.74 0.92 -13.05
N ILE A 458 -16.03 0.65 -12.80
CA ILE A 458 -16.72 1.14 -11.59
C ILE A 458 -16.02 0.61 -10.34
N PHE A 459 -15.70 -0.68 -10.31
CA PHE A 459 -15.06 -1.31 -9.16
C PHE A 459 -13.67 -0.71 -8.88
N ILE A 460 -12.83 -0.51 -9.91
CA ILE A 460 -11.50 0.11 -9.79
C ILE A 460 -11.62 1.55 -9.30
N VAL A 461 -12.54 2.34 -9.84
CA VAL A 461 -12.73 3.74 -9.42
C VAL A 461 -13.20 3.80 -7.97
N VAL A 462 -14.18 2.99 -7.58
CA VAL A 462 -14.70 2.95 -6.20
C VAL A 462 -13.62 2.48 -5.22
N SER A 463 -12.87 1.43 -5.54
CA SER A 463 -11.81 0.93 -4.67
C SER A 463 -10.67 1.94 -4.53
N THR A 464 -10.22 2.54 -5.63
CA THR A 464 -9.16 3.57 -5.62
C THR A 464 -9.59 4.80 -4.84
N CYS A 465 -10.80 5.32 -5.09
CA CYS A 465 -11.32 6.46 -4.34
C CYS A 465 -11.50 6.12 -2.85
N GLY A 466 -12.09 4.97 -2.52
CA GLY A 466 -12.30 4.56 -1.13
C GLY A 466 -10.99 4.49 -0.34
N ILE A 467 -9.92 4.00 -0.98
CA ILE A 467 -8.60 3.87 -0.36
C ILE A 467 -7.90 5.22 -0.23
N MET A 468 -7.95 6.07 -1.26
CA MET A 468 -7.40 7.42 -1.19
C MET A 468 -8.07 8.27 -0.10
N PHE A 469 -9.39 8.16 0.07
CA PHE A 469 -10.11 8.87 1.14
C PHE A 469 -9.87 8.29 2.53
N SER A 470 -9.48 7.02 2.62
CA SER A 470 -9.14 6.38 3.89
C SER A 470 -7.73 6.74 4.37
N SER A 471 -6.89 7.30 3.49
CA SER A 471 -5.51 7.66 3.82
C SER A 471 -5.46 8.98 4.60
N PRO A 472 -4.95 8.98 5.84
CA PRO A 472 -4.62 10.22 6.54
C PRO A 472 -3.44 10.92 5.81
N HIS A 473 -3.41 12.24 5.79
CA HIS A 473 -2.31 13.05 5.23
C HIS A 473 -2.04 12.96 3.71
N LEU A 474 -2.99 12.47 2.90
CA LEU A 474 -2.85 12.48 1.43
C LEU A 474 -2.82 13.91 0.81
N ILE A 475 -3.35 14.92 1.52
CA ILE A 475 -3.55 16.31 1.03
C ILE A 475 -2.95 17.35 2.02
N ALA A 476 -2.11 16.94 2.97
CA ALA A 476 -1.51 17.88 3.93
C ALA A 476 -0.28 18.60 3.36
#